data_AF-A0A4Q6BIP1-F1
#
_entry.id   AF-A0A4Q6BIP1-F1
#
_cell.length_a   1.000
_cell.length_b   1.000
_cell.length_c   1.000
_cell.angle_alpha   90.00
_cell.angle_beta   90.00
_cell.angle_gamma   90.00
#
_symmetry.space_group_name_H-M   'P 1'
#
loop_
_entity.id
_entity.type
_entity.pdbx_description
1 polymer ?
#
loop_
_entity_poly.entity_id
_entity_poly.type
_entity_poly.pdbx_seq_one_letter_code
_entity_poly.pdbx_strand_id
1 'polypeptide(L)'
;YRVDADRIGCAGGSMGAWGSTSFCFRHPELFSVVYPDRPRTRQRQLPSFEPASTEVDLMEDGTTPYFERMDSVRFAAEHHEDLPFYAWDVGRQDGFATWQEQVDMVHALTESHHGFAFLWNAGGHGDTIDLSSRMRDMYPLAMFSRAGSYPAFSHSSLDSDLGDGDPETGDPVGGINVGFGWTAATDETSRWEIGLTSSIASSPMTVDVTPRRARAFRLAPGERFGWTTSTGGSGVGQADAWGLATVTGVVIEPGRTTTLVLTR
;
A
#
# COMPACT_ATOMS: atom_id res chain seq x y z
N TYR A 1 2.17 -21.30 22.66
CA TYR A 1 1.85 -19.98 22.09
C TYR A 1 0.59 -20.12 21.25
N ARG A 2 -0.33 -19.16 21.32
CA ARG A 2 -1.52 -19.10 20.44
C ARG A 2 -1.24 -18.06 19.36
N VAL A 3 -1.50 -18.42 18.10
CA VAL A 3 -1.40 -17.47 16.98
C VAL A 3 -2.55 -16.46 17.11
N ASP A 4 -2.23 -15.17 17.05
CA ASP A 4 -3.23 -14.11 16.89
C ASP A 4 -3.66 -14.09 15.41
N ALA A 5 -4.86 -14.60 15.13
CA ALA A 5 -5.35 -14.73 13.77
C ALA A 5 -5.54 -13.37 13.08
N ASP A 6 -5.70 -12.27 13.82
CA ASP A 6 -5.90 -10.95 13.23
C ASP A 6 -4.58 -10.26 12.89
N ARG A 7 -3.44 -10.78 13.36
CA ARG A 7 -2.11 -10.21 13.14
C ARG A 7 -1.19 -11.18 12.39
N ILE A 8 -1.67 -11.65 11.24
CA ILE A 8 -0.90 -12.51 10.35
C ILE A 8 -0.34 -11.64 9.22
N GLY A 9 1.00 -11.60 9.11
CA GLY A 9 1.69 -11.01 7.97
C GLY A 9 2.20 -12.06 7.00
N CYS A 10 2.42 -11.67 5.75
CA CYS A 10 3.08 -12.50 4.74
C CYS A 10 4.32 -11.78 4.20
N ALA A 11 5.36 -12.54 3.89
CA ALA A 11 6.60 -12.00 3.34
C ALA A 11 7.31 -13.04 2.48
N GLY A 12 8.12 -12.57 1.55
CA GLY A 12 9.02 -13.40 0.76
C GLY A 12 9.94 -12.50 -0.06
N GLY A 13 11.10 -13.03 -0.46
CA GLY A 13 12.05 -12.34 -1.33
C GLY A 13 12.09 -12.96 -2.73
N SER A 14 12.31 -12.15 -3.76
CA SER A 14 12.47 -12.61 -5.15
C SER A 14 11.24 -13.43 -5.61
N MET A 15 11.39 -14.70 -5.99
CA MET A 15 10.26 -15.59 -6.30
C MET A 15 9.25 -15.72 -5.15
N GLY A 16 9.70 -15.66 -3.89
CA GLY A 16 8.80 -15.65 -2.73
C GLY A 16 8.02 -14.34 -2.60
N ALA A 17 8.59 -13.22 -3.05
CA ALA A 17 7.90 -11.95 -3.11
C ALA A 17 6.82 -11.95 -4.18
N TRP A 18 7.12 -12.51 -5.36
CA TRP A 18 6.10 -12.77 -6.37
C TRP A 18 4.94 -13.63 -5.81
N GLY A 19 5.24 -14.70 -5.08
CA GLY A 19 4.22 -15.51 -4.40
C GLY A 19 3.40 -14.70 -3.40
N SER A 20 4.06 -13.87 -2.58
CA SER A 20 3.41 -12.99 -1.60
C SER A 20 2.50 -11.95 -2.27
N THR A 21 2.94 -11.37 -3.39
CA THR A 21 2.19 -10.37 -4.17
C THR A 21 1.03 -10.98 -4.97
N SER A 22 1.18 -12.20 -5.48
CA SER A 22 0.14 -12.85 -6.31
C SER A 22 -0.88 -13.64 -5.49
N PHE A 23 -0.51 -14.10 -4.30
CA PHE A 23 -1.40 -14.80 -3.37
C PHE A 23 -1.74 -13.90 -2.17
N CYS A 24 -0.80 -13.66 -1.25
CA CYS A 24 -1.12 -13.03 0.04
C CYS A 24 -1.79 -11.66 -0.09
N PHE A 25 -1.36 -10.83 -1.04
CA PHE A 25 -1.96 -9.51 -1.27
C PHE A 25 -3.44 -9.57 -1.67
N ARG A 26 -3.89 -10.70 -2.23
CA ARG A 26 -5.28 -10.92 -2.65
C ARG A 26 -6.15 -11.60 -1.59
N HIS A 27 -5.59 -11.87 -0.41
CA HIS A 27 -6.26 -12.58 0.68
C HIS A 27 -6.35 -11.72 1.96
N PRO A 28 -7.09 -10.60 1.93
CA PRO A 28 -7.29 -9.71 3.10
C PRO A 28 -7.99 -10.40 4.27
N GLU A 29 -8.70 -11.50 4.03
CA GLU A 29 -9.29 -12.34 5.04
C GLU A 29 -8.24 -13.13 5.84
N LEU A 30 -7.04 -13.32 5.29
CA LEU A 30 -5.93 -14.04 5.93
C LEU A 30 -4.84 -13.09 6.44
N PHE A 31 -4.50 -12.05 5.69
CA PHE A 31 -3.31 -11.22 5.96
C PHE A 31 -3.67 -9.77 6.31
N SER A 32 -3.04 -9.24 7.37
CA SER A 32 -3.17 -7.82 7.71
C SER A 32 -2.20 -6.93 6.93
N VAL A 33 -1.03 -7.47 6.56
CA VAL A 33 0.06 -6.80 5.84
C VAL A 33 0.88 -7.80 5.02
N VAL A 34 1.44 -7.35 3.90
CA VAL A 34 2.36 -8.12 3.05
C VAL A 34 3.66 -7.34 2.85
N TYR A 35 4.78 -8.04 3.01
CA TYR A 35 6.14 -7.50 2.84
C TYR A 35 6.91 -8.25 1.73
N PRO A 36 6.59 -8.01 0.45
CA PRO A 36 7.38 -8.55 -0.64
C PRO A 36 8.70 -7.79 -0.73
N ASP A 37 9.80 -8.52 -0.71
CA ASP A 37 11.13 -8.00 -1.00
C ASP A 37 11.42 -8.27 -2.48
N ARG A 38 11.65 -7.21 -3.28
CA ARG A 38 11.87 -7.24 -4.73
C ARG A 38 10.86 -8.07 -5.53
N PRO A 39 9.55 -7.76 -5.44
CA PRO A 39 8.51 -8.50 -6.17
C PRO A 39 8.55 -8.19 -7.66
N ARG A 40 8.28 -9.21 -8.48
CA ARG A 40 7.76 -9.00 -9.83
C ARG A 40 6.26 -8.81 -9.75
N THR A 41 5.77 -7.64 -10.13
CA THR A 41 4.33 -7.29 -10.06
C THR A 41 3.56 -7.69 -11.32
N ARG A 42 4.26 -7.93 -12.44
CA ARG A 42 3.67 -8.52 -13.66
C ARG A 42 4.49 -9.70 -14.16
N GLN A 43 3.86 -10.87 -14.23
CA GLN A 43 4.51 -12.03 -14.81
C GLN A 43 4.55 -11.92 -16.34
N ARG A 44 5.69 -12.28 -16.95
CA ARG A 44 5.89 -12.25 -18.42
C ARG A 44 6.18 -13.63 -19.00
N GLN A 45 6.37 -14.63 -18.15
CA GLN A 45 6.71 -16.00 -18.54
C GLN A 45 5.91 -16.99 -17.71
N LEU A 46 5.57 -18.14 -18.32
CA LEU A 46 4.94 -19.24 -17.59
C LEU A 46 6.01 -19.95 -16.75
N PRO A 47 5.75 -20.25 -15.46
CA PRO A 47 6.61 -21.11 -14.66
C PRO A 47 6.33 -22.58 -15.00
N SER A 48 6.46 -22.93 -16.28
CA SER A 48 6.15 -24.25 -16.82
C SER A 48 7.39 -24.89 -17.43
N PHE A 49 7.54 -26.20 -17.19
CA PHE A 49 8.49 -27.03 -17.94
C PHE A 49 7.94 -27.49 -19.29
N GLU A 50 6.62 -27.42 -19.45
CA GLU A 50 5.96 -27.63 -20.74
C GLU A 50 6.06 -26.35 -21.57
N PRO A 51 6.33 -26.47 -22.89
CA PRO A 51 6.30 -25.33 -23.80
C PRO A 51 4.97 -24.58 -23.68
N ALA A 52 5.02 -23.25 -23.69
CA ALA A 52 3.81 -22.43 -23.79
C ALA A 52 3.00 -22.91 -25.00
N SER A 53 1.73 -23.26 -24.77
CA SER A 53 0.84 -23.59 -25.87
C SER A 53 0.56 -22.33 -26.71
N THR A 54 0.09 -22.49 -27.95
CA THR A 54 -0.42 -21.35 -28.71
C THR A 54 -1.80 -20.88 -28.24
N GLU A 55 -2.38 -21.57 -27.25
CA GLU A 55 -3.63 -21.20 -26.59
C GLU A 55 -3.35 -20.31 -25.37
N VAL A 56 -4.39 -19.58 -24.91
CA VAL A 56 -4.29 -18.78 -23.69
C VAL A 56 -4.20 -19.73 -22.50
N ASP A 57 -3.09 -19.70 -21.76
CA ASP A 57 -2.97 -20.49 -20.53
C ASP A 57 -3.93 -19.97 -19.47
N LEU A 58 -4.76 -20.86 -18.93
CA LEU A 58 -5.78 -20.54 -17.95
C LEU A 58 -5.35 -20.97 -16.55
N MET A 59 -5.89 -20.28 -15.54
CA MET A 59 -5.85 -20.72 -14.15
C MET A 59 -6.69 -22.00 -13.96
N GLU A 60 -6.61 -22.61 -12.77
CA GLU A 60 -7.35 -23.84 -12.43
C GLU A 60 -8.89 -23.70 -12.59
N ASP A 61 -9.42 -22.48 -12.53
CA ASP A 61 -10.83 -22.20 -12.77
C ASP A 61 -11.28 -22.42 -14.22
N GLY A 62 -10.34 -22.62 -15.15
CA GLY A 62 -10.61 -22.86 -16.56
C GLY A 62 -11.18 -21.66 -17.31
N THR A 63 -11.12 -20.45 -16.73
CA THR A 63 -11.66 -19.23 -17.34
C THR A 63 -10.75 -18.01 -17.26
N THR A 64 -9.91 -17.92 -16.22
CA THR A 64 -9.06 -16.74 -15.99
C THR A 64 -7.72 -16.94 -16.69
N PRO A 65 -7.32 -16.06 -17.63
CA PRO A 65 -5.99 -16.11 -18.23
C PRO A 65 -4.88 -15.91 -17.18
N TYR A 66 -3.83 -16.74 -17.24
CA TYR A 66 -2.73 -16.76 -16.28
C TYR A 66 -2.05 -15.40 -16.14
N PHE A 67 -1.66 -14.78 -17.25
CA PHE A 67 -0.98 -13.48 -17.20
C PHE A 67 -1.88 -12.36 -16.67
N GLU A 68 -3.19 -12.47 -16.88
CA GLU A 68 -4.16 -11.54 -16.31
C GLU A 68 -4.26 -11.73 -14.79
N ARG A 69 -4.27 -12.97 -14.31
CA ARG A 69 -4.24 -13.30 -12.88
C ARG A 69 -2.93 -12.88 -12.21
N MET A 70 -1.83 -12.85 -12.96
CA MET A 70 -0.49 -12.51 -12.47
C MET A 70 -0.10 -11.05 -12.71
N ASP A 71 -1.00 -10.22 -13.22
CA ASP A 71 -0.86 -8.77 -13.22
C ASP A 71 -1.43 -8.22 -11.91
N SER A 72 -0.55 -8.01 -10.93
CA SER A 72 -0.95 -7.43 -9.64
C SER A 72 -1.12 -5.92 -9.69
N VAL A 73 -0.56 -5.25 -10.71
CA VAL A 73 -0.80 -3.81 -10.93
C VAL A 73 -2.24 -3.59 -11.36
N ARG A 74 -2.68 -4.34 -12.38
CA ARG A 74 -4.07 -4.27 -12.84
C ARG A 74 -5.05 -4.64 -11.74
N PHE A 75 -4.75 -5.70 -10.97
CA PHE A 75 -5.56 -6.05 -9.81
C PHE A 75 -5.65 -4.91 -8.78
N ALA A 76 -4.53 -4.27 -8.43
CA ALA A 76 -4.54 -3.15 -7.49
C ALA A 76 -5.36 -1.96 -8.00
N ALA A 77 -5.33 -1.70 -9.31
CA ALA A 77 -6.07 -0.62 -9.95
C ALA A 77 -7.60 -0.87 -10.04
N GLU A 78 -8.01 -2.13 -10.20
CA GLU A 78 -9.42 -2.50 -10.42
C GLU A 78 -10.12 -2.97 -9.15
N HIS A 79 -9.36 -3.35 -8.12
CA HIS A 79 -9.91 -3.84 -6.86
C HIS A 79 -10.05 -2.71 -5.85
N HIS A 80 -11.27 -2.35 -5.48
CA HIS A 80 -11.53 -1.21 -4.59
C HIS A 80 -11.87 -1.61 -3.14
N GLU A 81 -12.10 -2.91 -2.87
CA GLU A 81 -12.30 -3.41 -1.52
C GLU A 81 -10.99 -3.42 -0.70
N ASP A 82 -11.08 -3.71 0.59
CA ASP A 82 -9.93 -3.67 1.49
C ASP A 82 -8.90 -4.76 1.19
N LEU A 83 -7.67 -4.33 0.94
CA LEU A 83 -6.50 -5.21 0.81
C LEU A 83 -5.65 -5.24 2.10
N PRO A 84 -4.72 -6.19 2.25
CA PRO A 84 -3.63 -6.05 3.21
C PRO A 84 -2.81 -4.79 2.91
N PHE A 85 -2.22 -4.19 3.93
CA PHE A 85 -1.21 -3.14 3.69
C PHE A 85 -0.04 -3.72 2.90
N TYR A 86 0.41 -3.04 1.84
CA TYR A 86 1.43 -3.57 0.93
C TYR A 86 2.73 -2.77 1.07
N ALA A 87 3.74 -3.37 1.70
CA ALA A 87 4.99 -2.67 2.05
C ALA A 87 6.19 -3.35 1.40
N TRP A 88 6.72 -2.79 0.32
CA TRP A 88 7.72 -3.48 -0.50
C TRP A 88 8.97 -2.64 -0.77
N ASP A 89 9.99 -3.33 -1.27
CA ASP A 89 11.26 -2.73 -1.66
C ASP A 89 11.79 -3.33 -2.96
N VAL A 90 12.61 -2.57 -3.71
CA VAL A 90 13.25 -3.04 -4.94
C VAL A 90 14.46 -2.17 -5.31
N GLY A 91 15.41 -2.75 -6.05
CA GLY A 91 16.48 -1.99 -6.70
C GLY A 91 15.99 -1.47 -8.04
N ARG A 92 16.32 -0.23 -8.41
CA ARG A 92 15.89 0.33 -9.71
C ARG A 92 16.46 -0.46 -10.89
N GLN A 93 17.61 -1.10 -10.71
CA GLN A 93 18.31 -1.92 -11.70
C GLN A 93 18.10 -3.43 -11.47
N ASP A 94 17.02 -3.83 -10.80
CA ASP A 94 16.79 -5.19 -10.32
C ASP A 94 16.98 -6.26 -11.42
N GLY A 95 16.43 -6.04 -12.62
CA GLY A 95 16.60 -6.91 -13.77
C GLY A 95 15.75 -8.18 -13.74
N PHE A 96 15.29 -8.64 -12.57
CA PHE A 96 14.21 -9.61 -12.45
C PHE A 96 12.84 -8.93 -12.47
N ALA A 97 12.68 -7.87 -11.70
CA ALA A 97 11.57 -6.91 -11.79
C ALA A 97 12.02 -5.68 -12.59
N THR A 98 11.14 -5.09 -13.39
CA THR A 98 11.47 -3.82 -14.09
C THR A 98 11.08 -2.62 -13.24
N TRP A 99 11.82 -1.51 -13.31
CA TRP A 99 11.44 -0.29 -12.57
C TRP A 99 10.02 0.19 -12.93
N GLN A 100 9.67 0.19 -14.22
CA GLN A 100 8.34 0.58 -14.71
C GLN A 100 7.18 -0.11 -13.97
N GLU A 101 7.24 -1.43 -13.74
CA GLU A 101 6.11 -2.13 -13.10
C GLU A 101 5.98 -1.81 -11.61
N GLN A 102 7.02 -1.24 -11.00
CA GLN A 102 7.02 -0.77 -9.62
C GLN A 102 6.39 0.62 -9.56
N VAL A 103 6.78 1.50 -10.49
CA VAL A 103 6.14 2.81 -10.68
C VAL A 103 4.64 2.65 -10.96
N ASP A 104 4.26 1.74 -11.86
CA ASP A 104 2.86 1.50 -12.16
C ASP A 104 2.10 0.94 -10.95
N MET A 105 2.74 0.11 -10.11
CA MET A 105 2.14 -0.39 -8.88
C MET A 105 1.87 0.76 -7.88
N VAL A 106 2.81 1.71 -7.75
CA VAL A 106 2.60 2.90 -6.91
C VAL A 106 1.41 3.70 -7.41
N HIS A 107 1.32 3.96 -8.72
CA HIS A 107 0.19 4.69 -9.30
C HIS A 107 -1.14 3.96 -9.05
N ALA A 108 -1.21 2.66 -9.34
CA ALA A 108 -2.41 1.86 -9.13
C ALA A 108 -2.91 1.88 -7.67
N LEU A 109 -1.98 1.73 -6.70
CA LEU A 109 -2.31 1.76 -5.28
C LEU A 109 -2.72 3.17 -4.81
N THR A 110 -2.08 4.22 -5.35
CA THR A 110 -2.37 5.63 -5.04
C THR A 110 -3.76 6.02 -5.53
N GLU A 111 -4.05 5.74 -6.81
CA GLU A 111 -5.32 6.06 -7.46
C GLU A 111 -6.50 5.28 -6.87
N SER A 112 -6.26 4.06 -6.39
CA SER A 112 -7.28 3.21 -5.76
C SER A 112 -7.34 3.35 -4.23
N HIS A 113 -6.58 4.29 -3.67
CA HIS A 113 -6.54 4.61 -2.24
C HIS A 113 -6.22 3.39 -1.34
N HIS A 114 -5.31 2.53 -1.77
CA HIS A 114 -4.84 1.39 -0.99
C HIS A 114 -3.73 1.80 -0.03
N GLY A 115 -3.61 1.09 1.10
CA GLY A 115 -2.52 1.32 2.04
C GLY A 115 -1.23 0.67 1.58
N PHE A 116 -0.18 1.47 1.43
CA PHE A 116 1.11 0.95 1.02
C PHE A 116 2.29 1.81 1.48
N ALA A 117 3.49 1.24 1.38
CA ALA A 117 4.75 1.96 1.47
C ALA A 117 5.78 1.31 0.54
N PHE A 118 6.65 2.11 -0.05
CA PHE A 118 7.64 1.65 -1.01
C PHE A 118 9.02 2.24 -0.71
N LEU A 119 10.07 1.43 -0.74
CA LEU A 119 11.46 1.84 -0.65
C LEU A 119 12.24 1.39 -1.88
N TRP A 120 13.20 2.19 -2.33
CA TRP A 120 14.12 1.76 -3.38
C TRP A 120 15.53 2.29 -3.19
N ASN A 121 16.46 1.67 -3.91
CA ASN A 121 17.81 2.15 -4.11
C ASN A 121 18.23 2.02 -5.58
N ALA A 122 19.43 2.50 -5.90
CA ALA A 122 19.95 2.51 -7.26
C ALA A 122 20.49 1.14 -7.72
N GLY A 123 20.47 0.13 -6.86
CA GLY A 123 21.11 -1.15 -7.10
C GLY A 123 20.26 -2.13 -7.91
N GLY A 124 20.81 -3.32 -8.07
CA GLY A 124 20.17 -4.46 -8.73
C GLY A 124 19.51 -5.43 -7.75
N HIS A 125 19.18 -6.63 -8.25
CA HIS A 125 18.36 -7.60 -7.49
C HIS A 125 18.96 -7.96 -6.13
N GLY A 126 20.29 -7.98 -5.99
CA GLY A 126 20.97 -8.36 -4.76
C GLY A 126 21.10 -7.25 -3.72
N ASP A 127 20.83 -6.00 -4.10
CA ASP A 127 21.31 -4.82 -3.37
C ASP A 127 20.27 -4.25 -2.38
N THR A 128 19.13 -4.91 -2.17
CA THR A 128 18.00 -4.40 -1.35
C THR A 128 17.89 -5.00 0.04
N ILE A 129 18.87 -5.80 0.47
CA ILE A 129 18.77 -6.60 1.71
C ILE A 129 18.47 -5.75 2.94
N ASP A 130 19.02 -4.54 3.02
CA ASP A 130 18.81 -3.60 4.12
C ASP A 130 17.44 -2.89 4.06
N LEU A 131 16.92 -2.64 2.85
CA LEU A 131 15.62 -1.98 2.64
C LEU A 131 14.48 -2.78 3.24
N SER A 132 14.48 -4.10 3.08
CA SER A 132 13.40 -4.94 3.60
C SER A 132 13.37 -4.98 5.13
N SER A 133 14.52 -4.88 5.80
CA SER A 133 14.58 -4.72 7.26
C SER A 133 14.05 -3.34 7.66
N ARG A 134 14.55 -2.28 7.01
CA ARG A 134 14.11 -0.91 7.26
C ARG A 134 12.60 -0.73 7.07
N MET A 135 12.02 -1.38 6.06
CA MET A 135 10.58 -1.36 5.82
C MET A 135 9.81 -1.96 7.00
N ARG A 136 10.27 -3.10 7.54
CA ARG A 136 9.66 -3.76 8.70
C ARG A 136 9.91 -3.02 10.01
N ASP A 137 10.98 -2.25 10.12
CA ASP A 137 11.22 -1.37 11.27
C ASP A 137 10.30 -0.15 11.25
N MET A 138 10.05 0.43 10.08
CA MET A 138 9.10 1.56 9.93
C MET A 138 7.65 1.11 10.07
N TYR A 139 7.32 -0.04 9.52
CA TYR A 139 5.97 -0.60 9.51
C TYR A 139 5.97 -2.02 10.09
N PRO A 140 6.21 -2.20 11.40
CA PRO A 140 6.20 -3.53 12.02
C PRO A 140 4.82 -4.16 11.99
N LEU A 141 4.77 -5.49 11.93
CA LEU A 141 3.52 -6.28 11.93
C LEU A 141 2.56 -5.88 13.06
N ALA A 142 3.08 -5.44 14.21
CA ALA A 142 2.28 -5.02 15.36
C ALA A 142 1.36 -3.81 15.08
N MET A 143 1.64 -3.01 14.05
CA MET A 143 0.78 -1.91 13.60
C MET A 143 -0.49 -2.39 12.87
N PHE A 144 -0.49 -3.62 12.36
CA PHE A 144 -1.53 -4.11 11.47
C PHE A 144 -2.37 -5.21 12.12
N SER A 145 -3.69 -5.04 12.02
CA SER A 145 -4.66 -6.04 12.45
C SER A 145 -5.81 -6.13 11.44
N ARG A 146 -6.29 -7.34 11.15
CA ARG A 146 -7.53 -7.56 10.38
C ARG A 146 -8.76 -7.06 11.12
N ALA A 147 -8.70 -6.91 12.45
CA ALA A 147 -9.80 -6.41 13.26
C ALA A 147 -9.91 -4.89 13.30
N GLY A 148 -8.84 -4.15 12.96
CA GLY A 148 -8.80 -2.68 13.02
C GLY A 148 -8.75 -2.02 11.65
N SER A 149 -9.20 -0.76 11.59
CA SER A 149 -8.95 0.13 10.46
C SER A 149 -7.56 0.76 10.54
N TYR A 150 -7.07 1.26 9.41
CA TYR A 150 -5.77 1.92 9.30
C TYR A 150 -5.84 3.05 8.25
N PRO A 151 -4.91 4.03 8.28
CA PRO A 151 -4.85 5.07 7.26
C PRO A 151 -4.07 4.57 6.04
N ALA A 152 -4.66 4.69 4.85
CA ALA A 152 -3.90 4.70 3.61
C ALA A 152 -3.42 6.13 3.34
N PHE A 153 -2.14 6.26 2.99
CA PHE A 153 -1.50 7.53 2.68
C PHE A 153 -1.29 7.67 1.17
N SER A 154 -1.37 8.90 0.67
CA SER A 154 -1.00 9.25 -0.71
C SER A 154 -0.55 10.70 -0.79
N HIS A 155 0.15 11.06 -1.87
CA HIS A 155 0.60 12.43 -2.15
C HIS A 155 1.31 13.08 -0.97
N SER A 156 2.19 12.32 -0.32
CA SER A 156 2.98 12.84 0.78
C SER A 156 3.99 13.84 0.24
N SER A 157 4.11 15.01 0.87
CA SER A 157 5.10 16.03 0.48
C SER A 157 6.55 15.60 0.76
N LEU A 158 6.75 14.40 1.34
CA LEU A 158 8.05 13.77 1.57
C LEU A 158 8.32 12.59 0.62
N ASP A 159 7.37 12.29 -0.27
CA ASP A 159 7.57 11.26 -1.29
C ASP A 159 8.71 11.66 -2.22
N SER A 160 9.63 10.74 -2.47
CA SER A 160 10.75 10.96 -3.39
C SER A 160 10.29 10.81 -4.85
N ASP A 161 11.04 11.36 -5.79
CA ASP A 161 10.68 11.31 -7.22
C ASP A 161 10.96 9.91 -7.81
N LEU A 162 9.92 9.25 -8.33
CA LEU A 162 10.03 7.92 -8.97
C LEU A 162 10.56 7.98 -10.40
N GLY A 163 10.51 9.15 -11.03
CA GLY A 163 10.69 9.29 -12.47
C GLY A 163 9.51 8.73 -13.27
N ASP A 164 9.79 8.36 -14.52
CA ASP A 164 8.79 7.93 -15.52
C ASP A 164 8.77 6.41 -15.77
N GLY A 165 9.52 5.65 -14.96
CA GLY A 165 9.67 4.20 -15.10
C GLY A 165 10.95 3.77 -15.83
N ASP A 166 11.73 4.71 -16.37
CA ASP A 166 13.14 4.50 -16.70
C ASP A 166 13.98 4.41 -15.40
N PRO A 167 14.80 3.36 -15.19
CA PRO A 167 15.71 3.25 -14.05
C PRO A 167 16.70 4.41 -13.86
N GLU A 168 16.88 5.30 -14.86
CA GLU A 168 17.79 6.44 -14.80
C GLU A 168 17.12 7.79 -14.46
N THR A 169 15.78 7.86 -14.34
CA THR A 169 15.03 9.13 -14.12
C THR A 169 14.48 9.30 -12.69
N GLY A 170 14.45 10.50 -12.10
CA GLY A 170 14.03 10.67 -10.70
C GLY A 170 15.10 10.24 -9.67
N ASP A 171 14.73 10.12 -8.40
CA ASP A 171 15.69 9.94 -7.31
C ASP A 171 16.32 8.53 -7.29
N PRO A 172 17.65 8.42 -7.13
CA PRO A 172 18.33 7.12 -7.14
C PRO A 172 18.04 6.27 -5.90
N VAL A 173 17.71 6.90 -4.77
CA VAL A 173 17.32 6.25 -3.52
C VAL A 173 16.16 7.06 -2.95
N GLY A 174 15.10 6.39 -2.54
CA GLY A 174 13.91 7.10 -2.06
C GLY A 174 12.87 6.21 -1.41
N GLY A 175 11.74 6.82 -1.11
CA GLY A 175 10.56 6.10 -0.65
C GLY A 175 9.27 6.86 -0.94
N ILE A 176 8.18 6.10 -1.07
CA ILE A 176 6.81 6.60 -1.13
C ILE A 176 6.09 6.14 0.13
N ASN A 177 5.37 7.05 0.78
CA ASN A 177 4.60 6.77 1.98
C ASN A 177 5.44 6.13 3.09
N VAL A 178 6.66 6.61 3.33
CA VAL A 178 7.57 6.03 4.33
C VAL A 178 7.60 6.83 5.64
N GLY A 179 7.81 6.14 6.76
CA GLY A 179 8.02 6.75 8.06
C GLY A 179 6.75 7.27 8.76
N PHE A 180 5.55 6.88 8.32
CA PHE A 180 4.33 7.21 9.03
C PHE A 180 4.10 6.29 10.23
N GLY A 181 3.50 6.84 11.28
CA GLY A 181 2.97 6.09 12.41
C GLY A 181 1.52 6.50 12.67
N TRP A 182 0.76 5.62 13.31
CA TRP A 182 -0.60 5.92 13.72
C TRP A 182 -1.04 5.20 14.99
N THR A 183 -2.03 5.77 15.66
CA THR A 183 -2.71 5.12 16.79
C THR A 183 -3.76 4.13 16.30
N ALA A 184 -4.26 3.26 17.18
CA ALA A 184 -5.50 2.54 16.88
C ALA A 184 -6.62 3.53 16.55
N ALA A 185 -7.35 3.27 15.48
CA ALA A 185 -8.44 4.14 15.05
C ALA A 185 -9.70 3.89 15.90
N THR A 186 -10.43 4.96 16.19
CA THR A 186 -11.83 4.86 16.63
C THR A 186 -12.68 4.75 15.37
N ASP A 187 -13.48 3.69 15.27
CA ASP A 187 -14.28 3.36 14.08
C ASP A 187 -15.72 3.13 14.50
N GLU A 188 -16.50 4.20 14.50
CA GLU A 188 -17.91 4.24 14.88
C GLU A 188 -18.76 4.67 13.68
N THR A 189 -20.07 4.36 13.71
CA THR A 189 -20.96 4.68 12.59
C THR A 189 -20.90 6.14 12.17
N SER A 190 -20.88 7.07 13.13
CA SER A 190 -20.87 8.53 12.86
C SER A 190 -19.50 9.18 12.93
N ARG A 191 -18.43 8.42 13.25
CA ARG A 191 -17.12 9.00 13.57
C ARG A 191 -15.98 8.04 13.27
N TRP A 192 -14.98 8.52 12.55
CA TRP A 192 -13.67 7.88 12.46
C TRP A 192 -12.59 8.82 13.00
N GLU A 193 -11.72 8.35 13.88
CA GLU A 193 -10.65 9.16 14.46
C GLU A 193 -9.34 8.38 14.50
N ILE A 194 -8.24 9.06 14.17
CA ILE A 194 -6.90 8.48 14.25
C ILE A 194 -5.86 9.55 14.63
N GLY A 195 -4.85 9.17 15.41
CA GLY A 195 -3.64 9.98 15.60
C GLY A 195 -2.57 9.60 14.58
N LEU A 196 -1.98 10.58 13.91
CA LEU A 196 -0.99 10.44 12.85
C LEU A 196 0.36 11.04 13.28
N THR A 197 1.46 10.38 12.96
CA THR A 197 2.82 10.87 13.17
C THR A 197 3.70 10.59 11.94
N SER A 198 4.81 11.31 11.83
CA SER A 198 5.89 10.97 10.90
C SER A 198 7.22 10.96 11.63
N SER A 199 8.00 9.90 11.47
CA SER A 199 9.34 9.73 12.05
C SER A 199 10.45 10.38 11.21
N ILE A 200 10.13 10.76 9.97
CA ILE A 200 11.08 11.34 9.02
C ILE A 200 10.86 12.83 8.75
N ALA A 201 9.69 13.37 9.13
CA ALA A 201 9.39 14.79 8.96
C ALA A 201 10.29 15.64 9.87
N SER A 202 11.03 16.58 9.27
CA SER A 202 11.84 17.59 9.97
C SER A 202 11.19 18.98 9.98
N SER A 203 10.17 19.18 9.16
CA SER A 203 9.30 20.36 9.08
C SER A 203 7.84 19.90 8.88
N PRO A 204 6.83 20.79 9.04
CA PRO A 204 5.45 20.46 8.69
C PRO A 204 5.38 19.85 7.29
N MET A 205 4.63 18.76 7.16
CA MET A 205 4.46 18.03 5.90
C MET A 205 2.97 17.79 5.63
N THR A 206 2.61 17.56 4.36
CA THR A 206 1.22 17.27 3.98
C THR A 206 1.11 15.86 3.43
N VAL A 207 -0.03 15.22 3.68
CA VAL A 207 -0.36 13.90 3.12
C VAL A 207 -1.87 13.75 2.98
N ASP A 208 -2.32 13.03 1.97
CA ASP A 208 -3.72 12.63 1.86
C ASP A 208 -3.96 11.37 2.71
N VAL A 209 -5.12 11.30 3.37
CA VAL A 209 -5.46 10.21 4.28
C VAL A 209 -6.81 9.61 3.93
N THR A 210 -6.84 8.30 3.70
CA THR A 210 -8.07 7.53 3.46
C THR A 210 -8.22 6.41 4.50
N PRO A 211 -9.31 6.34 5.28
CA PRO A 211 -9.58 5.21 6.16
C PRO A 211 -9.76 3.93 5.34
N ARG A 212 -8.98 2.89 5.67
CA ARG A 212 -9.13 1.54 5.11
C ARG A 212 -9.45 0.53 6.19
N ARG A 213 -10.14 -0.53 5.80
CA ARG A 213 -10.68 -1.55 6.71
C ARG A 213 -11.62 -0.96 7.76
N ALA A 214 -12.29 0.14 7.42
CA ALA A 214 -13.34 0.72 8.24
C ALA A 214 -14.57 -0.21 8.25
N ARG A 215 -15.00 -0.57 9.46
CA ARG A 215 -16.10 -1.51 9.70
C ARG A 215 -17.40 -0.78 9.98
N ALA A 216 -17.36 0.31 10.76
CA ALA A 216 -18.55 1.05 11.16
C ALA A 216 -18.67 2.38 10.39
N PHE A 217 -17.58 3.12 10.26
CA PHE A 217 -17.53 4.35 9.48
C PHE A 217 -17.48 4.04 7.97
N ARG A 218 -18.63 3.67 7.40
CA ARG A 218 -18.80 3.37 5.97
C ARG A 218 -19.73 4.35 5.30
N LEU A 219 -19.21 5.14 4.39
CA LEU A 219 -19.98 6.12 3.63
C LEU A 219 -20.57 5.47 2.37
N ALA A 220 -21.74 5.93 1.95
CA ALA A 220 -22.25 5.63 0.62
C ALA A 220 -21.48 6.42 -0.45
N PRO A 221 -21.42 5.93 -1.70
CA PRO A 221 -20.84 6.70 -2.79
C PRO A 221 -21.44 8.11 -2.89
N GLY A 222 -20.59 9.13 -2.93
CA GLY A 222 -21.02 10.53 -2.97
C GLY A 222 -21.56 11.11 -1.65
N GLU A 223 -21.60 10.35 -0.55
CA GLU A 223 -21.98 10.87 0.78
C GLU A 223 -20.95 11.92 1.25
N ARG A 224 -21.43 13.02 1.81
CA ARG A 224 -20.56 14.08 2.35
C ARG A 224 -20.11 13.70 3.75
N PHE A 225 -18.92 14.14 4.13
CA PHE A 225 -18.40 13.99 5.48
C PHE A 225 -17.67 15.25 5.91
N GLY A 226 -17.80 15.63 7.18
CA GLY A 226 -16.98 16.65 7.80
C GLY A 226 -15.64 16.07 8.25
N TRP A 227 -14.60 16.90 8.31
CA TRP A 227 -13.33 16.52 8.92
C TRP A 227 -12.68 17.67 9.68
N THR A 228 -11.87 17.34 10.68
CA THR A 228 -11.06 18.27 11.48
C THR A 228 -9.72 17.66 11.85
N THR A 229 -8.71 18.50 12.10
CA THR A 229 -7.42 18.09 12.65
C THR A 229 -7.08 18.84 13.94
N SER A 230 -6.28 18.24 14.81
CA SER A 230 -5.74 18.91 16.01
C SER A 230 -4.78 20.07 15.68
N THR A 231 -4.32 20.16 14.43
CA THR A 231 -3.51 21.26 13.90
C THR A 231 -4.35 22.44 13.39
N GLY A 232 -5.68 22.37 13.52
CA GLY A 232 -6.62 23.44 13.15
C GLY A 232 -7.17 23.35 11.72
N GLY A 233 -6.84 22.30 10.98
CA GLY A 233 -7.46 22.00 9.69
C GLY A 233 -8.91 21.58 9.87
N SER A 234 -9.78 21.95 8.93
CA SER A 234 -11.16 21.48 8.88
C SER A 234 -11.74 21.62 7.48
N GLY A 235 -12.78 20.85 7.17
CA GLY A 235 -13.46 20.94 5.89
C GLY A 235 -14.61 19.96 5.75
N VAL A 236 -15.11 19.88 4.52
CA VAL A 236 -16.10 18.88 4.10
C VAL A 236 -15.56 18.18 2.86
N GLY A 237 -15.51 16.85 2.92
CA GLY A 237 -15.19 15.98 1.80
C GLY A 237 -16.44 15.31 1.24
N GLN A 238 -16.23 14.53 0.18
CA GLN A 238 -17.24 13.69 -0.42
C GLN A 238 -16.61 12.31 -0.67
N ALA A 239 -17.31 11.25 -0.29
CA ALA A 239 -16.88 9.90 -0.57
C ALA A 239 -16.86 9.64 -2.08
N ASP A 240 -15.88 8.90 -2.57
CA ASP A 240 -15.74 8.57 -3.98
C ASP A 240 -16.82 7.59 -4.48
N ALA A 241 -16.67 7.08 -5.71
CA ALA A 241 -17.60 6.11 -6.29
C ALA A 241 -17.67 4.77 -5.52
N TRP A 242 -16.69 4.51 -4.66
CA TRP A 242 -16.54 3.29 -3.86
C TRP A 242 -16.87 3.52 -2.37
N GLY A 243 -17.28 4.73 -2.00
CA GLY A 243 -17.59 5.08 -0.61
C GLY A 243 -16.36 5.37 0.25
N LEU A 244 -15.18 5.58 -0.36
CA LEU A 244 -13.94 5.89 0.34
C LEU A 244 -13.85 7.38 0.65
N ALA A 245 -13.49 7.70 1.90
CA ALA A 245 -13.37 9.07 2.39
C ALA A 245 -11.91 9.53 2.38
N THR A 246 -11.53 10.42 1.48
CA THR A 246 -10.16 10.96 1.45
C THR A 246 -10.13 12.40 1.94
N VAL A 247 -9.31 12.66 2.97
CA VAL A 247 -8.96 14.03 3.38
C VAL A 247 -7.64 14.40 2.73
N THR A 248 -7.67 15.40 1.86
CA THR A 248 -6.49 15.84 1.13
C THR A 248 -5.65 16.82 1.94
N GLY A 249 -4.31 16.69 1.88
CA GLY A 249 -3.38 17.67 2.44
C GLY A 249 -3.44 17.82 3.96
N VAL A 250 -3.63 16.72 4.69
CA VAL A 250 -3.54 16.69 6.16
C VAL A 250 -2.13 17.11 6.58
N VAL A 251 -2.02 18.18 7.37
CA VAL A 251 -0.75 18.68 7.89
C VAL A 251 -0.30 17.86 9.09
N ILE A 252 0.86 17.23 9.01
CA ILE A 252 1.52 16.53 10.11
C ILE A 252 2.73 17.32 10.59
N GLU A 253 2.74 17.63 11.89
CA GLU A 253 3.82 18.35 12.56
C GLU A 253 4.92 17.40 13.07
N PRO A 254 6.22 17.72 12.87
CA PRO A 254 7.33 16.94 13.41
C PRO A 254 7.24 16.72 14.92
N GLY A 255 7.47 15.48 15.36
CA GLY A 255 7.52 15.13 16.78
C GLY A 255 6.21 15.30 17.54
N ARG A 256 5.07 15.46 16.86
CA ARG A 256 3.74 15.60 17.48
C ARG A 256 2.73 14.69 16.79
N THR A 257 1.77 14.21 17.56
CA THR A 257 0.61 13.49 17.00
C THR A 257 -0.40 14.50 16.46
N THR A 258 -0.77 14.34 15.19
CA THR A 258 -1.90 15.04 14.58
C THR A 258 -3.13 14.15 14.64
N THR A 259 -4.14 14.53 15.41
CA THR A 259 -5.42 13.81 15.44
C THR A 259 -6.25 14.25 14.25
N LEU A 260 -6.67 13.32 13.41
CA LEU A 260 -7.63 13.50 12.32
C LEU A 260 -8.97 12.87 12.73
N VAL A 261 -10.06 13.63 12.59
CA VAL A 261 -11.43 13.17 12.87
C VAL A 261 -12.28 13.39 11.63
N LEU A 262 -12.98 12.35 11.19
CA LEU A 262 -14.03 12.39 10.17
C LEU A 262 -15.39 12.14 10.84
N THR A 263 -16.40 12.88 10.40
CA THR A 263 -17.79 12.76 10.88
C THR A 263 -18.75 12.75 9.71
N ARG A 264 -19.86 12.02 9.85
CA ARG A 264 -20.98 12.13 8.89
C ARG A 264 -21.71 13.46 9.04
#